data_AF-A0AAU9TQI9-F1
#
_entry.id   AF-A0AAU9TQI9-F1
#
_cell.length_a   1.000
_cell.length_b   1.000
_cell.length_c   1.000
_cell.angle_alpha   90.00
_cell.angle_beta   90.00
_cell.angle_gamma   90.00
#
_symmetry.space_group_name_H-M   'P 1'
#
loop_
_entity.id
_entity.type
_entity.pdbx_description
1 polymer ?
#
loop_
_entity_poly.entity_id
_entity_poly.type
_entity_poly.pdbx_seq_one_letter_code
_entity_poly.pdbx_strand_id
1 'polypeptide(L)' 'MEDSHCKGFIDLAEVLTVSQAPPAPGPPKKCDDRSFFDLRTSRRTYNFCASDAGAAQEWIEKLQACLQ' A
#
# COMPACT_ATOMS: atom_id res chain seq x y z
N MET A 1 1.93 6.73 20.13
CA MET A 1 2.01 8.20 19.96
C MET A 1 1.54 8.45 18.54
N GLU A 2 0.31 8.95 18.36
CA GLU A 2 -0.14 9.38 17.04
C GLU A 2 0.65 10.62 16.65
N ASP A 3 1.16 10.66 15.42
CA ASP A 3 1.81 11.85 14.89
C ASP A 3 0.81 13.01 14.93
N SER A 4 1.14 14.08 15.67
CA SER A 4 0.24 15.24 15.84
C SER A 4 -0.02 16.02 14.55
N HIS A 5 0.75 15.74 13.49
CA HIS A 5 0.62 16.40 12.19
C HIS A 5 0.94 15.43 11.05
N CYS A 6 0.14 15.47 9.99
CA CYS A 6 0.42 14.75 8.75
C CYS A 6 1.81 15.14 8.20
N LYS A 7 2.65 14.13 7.92
CA LYS A 7 4.02 14.32 7.40
C LYS A 7 4.11 14.28 5.87
N GLY A 8 2.98 14.05 5.20
CA GLY A 8 2.88 14.01 3.75
C GLY A 8 1.52 13.49 3.32
N PHE A 9 1.28 13.57 2.01
CA PHE A 9 0.11 12.99 1.37
C PHE A 9 0.54 12.32 0.06
N ILE A 10 -0.23 11.31 -0.35
CA ILE A 10 -0.15 10.73 -1.69
C ILE A 10 -1.42 11.19 -2.39
N ASP A 11 -1.25 11.95 -3.47
CA ASP A 11 -2.38 12.36 -4.30
C ASP A 11 -2.88 11.16 -5.11
N LEU A 12 -4.16 10.82 -4.97
CA LEU A 12 -4.77 9.73 -5.72
C LEU A 12 -4.82 10.00 -7.22
N ALA A 13 -4.84 11.27 -7.65
CA ALA A 13 -4.78 11.62 -9.06
C ALA A 13 -3.42 11.25 -9.71
N GLU A 14 -2.36 11.10 -8.90
CA GLU A 14 -1.03 10.69 -9.36
C GLU A 14 -0.85 9.17 -9.33
N VAL A 15 -1.82 8.42 -8.77
CA VAL A 15 -1.76 6.96 -8.66
C VAL A 15 -2.09 6.34 -10.02
N LEU A 16 -1.17 5.52 -10.50
CA LEU A 16 -1.29 4.83 -11.78
C LEU A 16 -1.89 3.43 -11.59
N THR A 17 -1.40 2.69 -10.61
CA THR A 17 -1.81 1.31 -10.35
C THR A 17 -1.63 0.95 -8.89
N VAL A 18 -2.50 0.06 -8.39
CA VAL A 18 -2.35 -0.60 -7.09
C VAL A 18 -2.47 -2.11 -7.32
N SER A 19 -1.53 -2.88 -6.78
CA SER A 19 -1.47 -4.33 -7.00
C SER A 19 -0.84 -5.05 -5.81
N GLN A 20 -1.27 -6.29 -5.57
CA GLN A 20 -0.61 -7.16 -4.58
C GLN A 20 0.87 -7.34 -4.93
N ALA A 21 1.73 -7.31 -3.91
CA ALA A 21 3.18 -7.38 -4.07
C ALA A 21 3.75 -8.45 -3.14
N PRO A 22 4.85 -9.11 -3.51
CA PRO A 22 5.58 -9.95 -2.58
C PRO A 22 6.25 -9.09 -1.49
N PRO A 23 6.60 -9.67 -0.33
CA PRO A 23 7.40 -9.00 0.66
C PRO A 23 8.74 -8.49 0.09
N ALA A 24 9.11 -7.26 0.39
CA ALA A 24 10.46 -6.76 0.06
C ALA A 24 11.54 -7.58 0.80
N PRO A 25 12.76 -7.74 0.25
CA PRO A 25 13.84 -8.47 0.92
C PRO A 25 14.17 -7.89 2.32
N GLY A 26 14.28 -8.78 3.32
CA GLY A 26 14.40 -8.41 4.74
C GLY A 26 13.09 -8.05 5.47
N PRO A 27 11.91 -8.60 5.10
CA PRO A 27 10.66 -8.23 5.75
C PRO A 27 10.57 -8.84 7.16
N PRO A 28 9.66 -8.35 8.02
CA PRO A 28 9.44 -8.94 9.34
C PRO A 28 9.06 -10.42 9.18
N LYS A 29 9.78 -11.34 9.84
CA LYS A 29 9.63 -12.82 9.73
C LYS A 29 8.22 -13.36 10.08
N LYS A 30 7.23 -12.51 10.33
CA LYS A 30 5.90 -12.85 10.86
C LYS A 30 4.71 -12.28 10.07
N CYS A 31 4.92 -11.49 9.01
CA CYS A 31 3.81 -11.01 8.18
C CYS A 31 3.47 -12.02 7.08
N ASP A 32 2.17 -12.24 6.83
CA ASP A 32 1.69 -13.02 5.68
C ASP A 32 2.11 -12.31 4.39
N ASP A 33 2.69 -13.05 3.45
CA ASP A 33 3.18 -12.56 2.16
C ASP A 33 2.11 -11.80 1.36
N ARG A 34 0.83 -12.13 1.57
CA ARG A 34 -0.30 -11.47 0.93
C ARG A 34 -0.72 -10.17 1.59
N SER A 35 -0.09 -9.79 2.71
CA SER A 35 -0.36 -8.52 3.40
C SER A 35 0.34 -7.33 2.74
N PHE A 36 1.14 -7.58 1.70
CA PHE A 36 1.92 -6.55 1.01
C PHE A 36 1.27 -6.14 -0.33
N PHE A 37 1.37 -4.85 -0.65
CA PHE A 37 0.90 -4.32 -1.93
C PHE A 37 1.73 -3.10 -2.34
N ASP A 38 1.83 -2.93 -3.66
CA ASP A 38 2.48 -1.78 -4.26
C ASP A 38 1.44 -0.76 -4.70
N LEU A 39 1.73 0.51 -4.42
CA LEU A 39 1.03 1.67 -4.96
C LEU A 39 2.01 2.44 -5.84
N ARG A 40 1.78 2.41 -7.15
CA ARG A 40 2.62 3.09 -8.13
C ARG A 40 2.03 4.44 -8.47
N THR A 41 2.84 5.48 -8.32
CA THR A 41 2.53 6.83 -8.79
C THR A 41 3.39 7.20 -10.00
N SER A 42 3.13 8.36 -10.60
CA SER A 42 3.98 8.97 -11.63
C SER A 42 5.45 9.14 -11.21
N ARG A 43 5.72 9.34 -9.90
CA ARG A 43 7.03 9.70 -9.36
C ARG A 43 7.78 8.56 -8.68
N ARG A 44 7.07 7.61 -8.07
CA ARG A 44 7.66 6.47 -7.35
C ARG A 44 6.66 5.34 -7.11
N THR A 45 7.18 4.18 -6.77
CA THR A 45 6.42 3.07 -6.20
C THR A 45 6.58 3.05 -4.68
N TYR A 46 5.46 2.96 -3.98
CA TYR A 46 5.42 2.72 -2.54
C TYR A 46 5.10 1.25 -2.30
N ASN A 47 5.81 0.64 -1.35
CA ASN A 47 5.49 -0.70 -0.86
C ASN A 47 4.85 -0.58 0.52
N PHE A 48 3.62 -1.06 0.65
CA PHE A 48 2.85 -1.01 1.88
C PHE A 48 2.64 -2.41 2.43
N CYS A 49 2.50 -2.51 3.75
CA CYS A 49 2.14 -3.71 4.47
C CYS A 49 0.92 -3.40 5.34
N ALA A 50 -0.16 -4.15 5.15
CA ALA A 50 -1.34 -4.10 6.00
C ALA A 50 -1.18 -5.01 7.23
N SER A 51 -2.16 -4.99 8.13
CA SER A 51 -2.18 -5.87 9.31
C SER A 51 -2.20 -7.36 8.95
N ASP A 52 -2.87 -7.69 7.84
CA ASP A 52 -3.08 -9.04 7.34
C ASP A 52 -3.47 -9.00 5.85
N ALA A 53 -3.63 -10.19 5.26
CA ALA A 53 -3.98 -10.36 3.85
C ALA A 53 -5.38 -9.81 3.50
N GLY A 54 -6.34 -9.87 4.42
CA GLY A 54 -7.70 -9.35 4.19
C GLY A 54 -7.71 -7.83 4.13
N ALA A 55 -7.03 -7.19 5.08
CA ALA A 55 -6.87 -5.74 5.08
C ALA A 55 -6.09 -5.24 3.85
N ALA A 56 -5.06 -5.97 3.40
CA ALA A 56 -4.34 -5.63 2.17
C ALA A 56 -5.27 -5.69 0.95
N GLN A 57 -6.10 -6.73 0.85
CA GLN A 57 -7.08 -6.86 -0.23
C GLN A 57 -8.10 -5.72 -0.23
N GLU A 58 -8.61 -5.34 0.94
CA GLU A 58 -9.54 -4.21 1.09
C GLU A 58 -8.91 -2.87 0.64
N TRP A 59 -7.64 -2.63 0.99
CA TRP A 59 -6.90 -1.46 0.53
C TRP A 59 -6.76 -1.44 -0.99
N ILE A 60 -6.37 -2.57 -1.59
CA ILE A 60 -6.21 -2.70 -3.05
C ILE A 60 -7.54 -2.38 -3.75
N GLU A 61 -8.65 -3.00 -3.31
CA GLU A 61 -9.97 -2.81 -3.92
C GLU A 61 -10.47 -1.38 -3.82
N LYS A 62 -10.37 -0.78 -2.63
CA LYS A 62 -10.82 0.61 -2.41
C LYS A 62 -10.01 1.60 -3.24
N LEU A 63 -8.69 1.44 -3.29
CA LEU A 63 -7.84 2.33 -4.08
C LEU A 63 -8.08 2.15 -5.57
N GLN A 64 -8.21 0.91 -6.05
CA GLN A 64 -8.55 0.64 -7.46
C GLN A 64 -9.91 1.21 -7.86
N ALA A 65 -10.90 1.20 -6.96
CA ALA A 65 -12.21 1.80 -7.22
C ALA A 65 -12.14 3.33 -7.41
N CYS A 66 -11.14 4.00 -6.84
CA CYS A 66 -10.90 5.43 -7.07
C CYS A 66 -10.20 5.75 -8.40
N LEU A 67 -9.68 4.74 -9.11
CA LEU A 67 -8.96 4.91 -10.38
C LEU A 67 -9.85 4.64 -11.61
N GLN A 68 -11.12 4.30 -11.41
CA GLN A 68 -12.10 4.07 -12.47
C GLN A 68 -12.74 5.37 -12.95
#